data_AF-A0AAN8VBS3-F1
#
_entry.id   AF-A0AAN8VBS3-F1
#
_cell.length_a   1.000
_cell.length_b   1.000
_cell.length_c   1.000
_cell.angle_alpha   90.00
_cell.angle_beta   90.00
_cell.angle_gamma   90.00
#
_symmetry.space_group_name_H-M   'P 1'
#
loop_
_entity.id
_entity.type
_entity.pdbx_description
1 polymer ?
#
loop_
_entity_poly.entity_id
_entity_poly.type
_entity_poly.pdbx_seq_one_letter_code
_entity_poly.pdbx_strand_id
1 'polypeptide(L)'
;MGQKYGKLKRGQLLAVPPYLVKRRKQHFLQLEKYGIDLVLGCNGFIWVGEHVEATDNMVEDQVSKSEEQSYVTILNEQEHHQTPLETRQNIYRTSNAIRVLSALGFNISIEVITRTVELSSSLNIDIHDMLGAEFYVFVAEAEAKRRSLLTKRK
;
A
#
# COMPACT_ATOMS: atom_id res chain seq x y z
N MET A 1 -1.21 20.29 -15.27
CA MET A 1 -1.09 18.84 -15.58
C MET A 1 0.27 18.35 -15.07
N GLY A 2 0.48 18.32 -13.75
CA GLY A 2 1.82 18.17 -13.17
C GLY A 2 1.97 16.87 -12.37
N GLN A 3 3.02 16.11 -12.69
CA GLN A 3 3.74 15.12 -11.87
C GLN A 3 2.92 14.17 -10.97
N LYS A 4 2.24 13.18 -11.58
CA LYS A 4 1.82 11.97 -10.84
C LYS A 4 2.94 10.95 -10.62
N TYR A 5 4.10 11.19 -11.24
CA TYR A 5 5.22 10.25 -11.24
C TYR A 5 6.44 10.95 -10.66
N GLY A 6 7.14 10.24 -9.78
CA GLY A 6 8.30 10.73 -9.06
C GLY A 6 8.92 9.62 -8.21
N LYS A 7 9.98 9.94 -7.49
CA LYS A 7 10.64 9.00 -6.58
C LYS A 7 9.73 8.70 -5.40
N LEU A 8 9.44 7.42 -5.18
CA LEU A 8 8.66 6.95 -4.04
C LEU A 8 9.56 6.93 -2.78
N LYS A 9 9.14 7.61 -1.71
CA LYS A 9 9.82 7.70 -0.41
C LYS A 9 8.82 7.36 0.71
N ARG A 10 9.27 6.94 1.89
CA ARG A 10 8.42 6.75 3.10
C ARG A 10 7.31 5.69 2.93
N GLY A 11 7.69 4.53 2.41
CA GLY A 11 6.77 3.40 2.21
C GLY A 11 7.48 2.06 2.03
N GLN A 12 6.70 1.02 1.75
CA GLN A 12 7.14 -0.33 1.47
C GLN A 12 6.77 -0.72 0.03
N LEU A 13 7.74 -1.28 -0.68
CA LEU A 13 7.52 -1.92 -1.98
C LEU A 13 7.30 -3.42 -1.79
N LEU A 14 6.30 -3.96 -2.48
CA LEU A 14 5.91 -5.36 -2.47
C LEU A 14 5.95 -5.89 -3.90
N ALA A 15 6.40 -7.13 -4.06
CA ALA A 15 6.33 -7.87 -5.31
C ALA A 15 5.29 -8.99 -5.18
N VAL A 16 4.35 -9.02 -6.10
CA VAL A 16 3.30 -10.04 -6.21
C VAL A 16 3.24 -10.58 -7.64
N PRO A 17 2.69 -11.78 -7.87
CA PRO A 17 2.48 -12.27 -9.23
C PRO A 17 1.62 -11.27 -10.06
N PRO A 18 2.08 -10.82 -11.24
CA PRO A 18 1.42 -9.74 -11.98
C PRO A 18 -0.04 -10.04 -12.35
N TYR A 19 -0.39 -11.31 -12.57
CA TYR A 19 -1.74 -11.72 -12.92
C TYR A 19 -2.77 -11.49 -11.80
N LEU A 20 -2.34 -11.25 -10.57
CA LEU A 20 -3.22 -10.91 -9.46
C LEU A 20 -3.65 -9.43 -9.49
N VAL A 21 -2.94 -8.57 -10.23
CA VAL A 21 -3.25 -7.14 -10.33
C VAL A 21 -4.05 -6.87 -11.59
N LYS A 22 -5.31 -6.48 -11.44
CA LYS A 22 -6.16 -6.14 -12.59
C LYS A 22 -5.89 -4.73 -13.09
N ARG A 23 -5.82 -4.56 -14.41
CA ARG A 23 -5.73 -3.24 -15.05
C ARG A 23 -6.98 -2.41 -14.74
N ARG A 24 -6.78 -1.17 -14.29
CA ARG A 24 -7.84 -0.21 -13.97
C ARG A 24 -7.52 1.14 -14.62
N LYS A 25 -8.46 2.09 -14.58
CA LYS A 25 -8.21 3.47 -15.06
C LYS A 25 -7.29 4.25 -14.12
N GLN A 26 -7.35 3.95 -12.82
CA GLN A 26 -6.59 4.59 -11.77
C GLN A 26 -5.83 3.54 -10.96
N HIS A 27 -4.53 3.76 -10.80
CA HIS A 27 -3.61 2.89 -10.08
C HIS A 27 -2.98 3.55 -8.85
N PHE A 28 -3.09 4.88 -8.76
CA PHE A 28 -2.75 5.68 -7.58
C PHE A 28 -4.01 5.84 -6.76
N LEU A 29 -4.03 5.28 -5.56
CA LEU A 29 -5.21 5.18 -4.73
C LEU A 29 -4.86 5.72 -3.34
N GLN A 30 -5.65 6.64 -2.85
CA GLN A 30 -5.51 7.18 -1.50
C GLN A 30 -6.45 6.42 -0.57
N LEU A 31 -5.94 5.97 0.56
CA LEU A 31 -6.73 5.43 1.65
C LEU A 31 -6.78 6.43 2.80
N GLU A 32 -7.63 7.45 2.66
CA GLU A 32 -7.77 8.56 3.61
C GLU A 32 -7.91 8.11 5.06
N LYS A 33 -8.76 7.10 5.32
CA LYS A 33 -8.99 6.51 6.65
C LYS A 33 -7.71 6.04 7.36
N TYR A 34 -6.68 5.67 6.59
CA TYR A 34 -5.44 5.10 7.11
C TYR A 34 -4.25 6.05 6.96
N GLY A 35 -4.41 7.21 6.30
CA GLY A 35 -3.33 8.14 6.02
C GLY A 35 -2.24 7.56 5.12
N ILE A 36 -2.60 6.66 4.19
CA ILE A 36 -1.64 5.99 3.29
C ILE A 36 -2.07 6.08 1.82
N ASP A 37 -1.09 6.01 0.94
CA ASP A 37 -1.23 5.90 -0.50
C ASP A 37 -0.81 4.51 -1.00
N LEU A 38 -1.55 4.01 -1.99
CA LEU A 38 -1.28 2.77 -2.71
C LEU A 38 -1.02 3.05 -4.18
N VAL A 39 0.06 2.47 -4.70
CA VAL A 39 0.32 2.41 -6.14
C VAL A 39 0.30 0.95 -6.58
N LEU A 40 -0.72 0.57 -7.35
CA LEU A 40 -0.90 -0.79 -7.85
C LEU A 40 -0.29 -0.93 -9.25
N GLY A 41 0.98 -1.30 -9.36
CA GLY A 41 1.63 -1.55 -10.64
C GLY A 41 1.09 -2.81 -11.33
N CYS A 42 0.67 -2.69 -12.60
CA CYS A 42 0.25 -3.84 -13.42
C CYS A 42 1.36 -4.88 -13.63
N ASN A 43 2.61 -4.53 -13.32
CA ASN A 43 3.77 -5.40 -13.33
C ASN A 43 3.92 -6.23 -12.04
N GLY A 44 2.95 -6.18 -11.13
CA GLY A 44 3.02 -6.89 -9.85
C GLY A 44 3.84 -6.17 -8.78
N PHE A 45 4.33 -4.96 -9.04
CA PHE A 45 4.94 -4.14 -8.00
C PHE A 45 3.87 -3.25 -7.36
N ILE A 46 3.70 -3.40 -6.05
CA ILE A 46 2.75 -2.61 -5.26
C ILE A 46 3.53 -1.78 -4.26
N TRP A 47 3.31 -0.48 -4.27
CA TRP A 47 3.89 0.40 -3.26
C TRP A 47 2.80 0.87 -2.28
N VAL A 48 3.12 0.85 -0.99
CA VAL A 48 2.28 1.33 0.10
C VAL A 48 3.10 2.32 0.91
N GLY A 49 2.65 3.55 1.06
CA GLY A 49 3.40 4.54 1.83
C GLY A 49 2.53 5.60 2.47
N GLU A 50 3.17 6.45 3.25
CA GLU A 50 2.51 7.58 3.89
C GLU A 50 1.88 8.52 2.86
N HIS A 51 0.65 8.96 3.13
CA HIS A 51 0.02 9.97 2.31
C HIS A 51 0.75 11.30 2.48
N VAL A 52 1.15 11.90 1.35
CA VAL A 52 1.77 13.22 1.33
C VAL A 52 0.86 14.13 0.51
N GLU A 53 0.27 15.13 1.17
CA GLU A 53 -0.45 16.18 0.46
C GLU A 53 0.54 16.84 -0.52
N ALA A 54 0.14 16.95 -1.79
CA ALA A 54 0.88 17.70 -2.78
C ALA A 54 0.78 19.21 -2.47
N THR A 55 1.39 19.63 -1.37
CA THR A 55 1.80 21.01 -1.18
C THR A 55 2.94 21.29 -2.17
N ASP A 56 2.99 22.49 -2.73
CA ASP A 56 3.93 23.03 -3.73
C ASP A 56 5.45 22.87 -3.42
N ASN A 57 5.80 22.06 -2.41
CA ASN A 57 7.15 21.78 -1.95
C ASN A 57 7.84 20.62 -2.70
N MET A 58 7.30 20.15 -3.82
CA MET A 58 8.16 19.51 -4.83
C MET A 58 8.93 20.62 -5.52
N VAL A 59 9.94 21.16 -4.83
CA VAL A 59 10.87 22.14 -5.36
C VAL A 59 11.32 21.63 -6.72
N GLU A 60 11.05 22.42 -7.75
CA GLU A 60 11.52 22.18 -9.10
C GLU A 60 12.99 21.78 -9.03
N ASP A 61 13.32 20.61 -9.57
CA ASP A 61 14.69 20.25 -9.91
C ASP A 61 15.08 21.12 -11.12
N GLN A 62 15.17 22.44 -10.89
CA GLN A 62 15.78 23.37 -11.83
C GLN A 62 17.26 23.05 -11.84
N VAL A 63 17.60 22.30 -12.89
CA VAL A 63 18.91 22.12 -13.53
C VAL A 63 19.84 23.32 -13.31
N SER A 64 20.56 23.34 -12.17
CA SER A 64 21.87 23.99 -11.97
C SER A 64 22.31 23.98 -10.50
N LYS A 65 22.46 22.80 -9.88
CA LYS A 65 23.25 22.67 -8.64
C LYS A 65 24.16 21.46 -8.74
N SER A 66 25.44 21.69 -8.46
CA SER A 66 26.53 20.72 -8.45
C SER A 66 26.14 19.44 -7.70
N GLU A 67 26.58 18.30 -8.23
CA GLU A 67 26.25 16.94 -7.76
C GLU A 67 26.52 16.72 -6.25
N GLU A 68 27.44 17.50 -5.67
CA GLU A 68 27.76 17.50 -4.24
C GLU A 68 26.66 18.11 -3.35
N GLN A 69 25.93 19.13 -3.83
CA GLN A 69 24.88 19.81 -3.05
C GLN A 69 23.59 18.97 -2.97
N SER A 70 23.33 18.16 -4.00
CA SER A 70 22.19 17.23 -4.06
C SER A 70 22.28 16.12 -3.00
N TYR A 71 23.49 15.57 -2.78
CA TYR A 71 23.72 14.58 -1.72
C TYR A 71 23.45 15.14 -0.31
N VAL A 72 23.87 16.38 -0.04
CA VAL A 72 23.69 17.02 1.29
C VAL A 72 22.22 17.29 1.60
N THR A 73 21.41 17.68 0.61
CA THR A 73 19.96 17.86 0.80
C THR A 73 19.24 16.52 1.02
N ILE A 74 19.65 15.44 0.33
CA ILE A 74 19.10 14.10 0.54
C ILE A 74 19.39 13.57 1.94
N LEU A 75 20.57 13.88 2.49
CA LEU A 75 20.94 13.51 3.87
C LEU A 75 20.15 14.32 4.90
N ASN A 76 20.00 15.63 4.70
CA ASN A 76 19.31 16.51 5.65
C ASN A 76 17.78 16.30 5.67
N GLU A 77 17.15 15.89 4.56
CA GLU A 77 15.72 15.51 4.54
C GLU A 77 15.43 14.20 5.29
N GLN A 78 16.43 13.34 5.47
CA GLN A 78 16.27 12.07 6.20
C GLN A 78 16.27 12.24 7.71
N GLU A 79 16.80 13.35 8.25
CA GLU A 79 17.09 13.46 9.68
C GLU A 79 15.90 13.87 10.58
N HIS A 80 14.78 14.38 10.06
CA HIS A 80 13.73 14.94 10.95
C HIS A 80 12.25 14.65 10.63
N HIS A 81 11.91 13.93 9.56
CA HIS A 81 10.51 13.56 9.30
C HIS A 81 10.27 12.06 9.52
N GLN A 82 10.06 11.69 10.78
CA GLN A 82 9.67 10.33 11.14
C GLN A 82 8.18 10.12 10.84
N THR A 83 7.86 9.11 10.02
CA THR A 83 6.46 8.71 9.79
C THR A 83 5.80 8.37 11.14
N PRO A 84 4.61 8.94 11.44
CA PRO A 84 3.88 8.68 12.68
C PRO A 84 3.71 7.18 12.93
N LEU A 85 3.72 6.77 14.21
CA LEU A 85 3.62 5.34 14.57
C LEU A 85 2.37 4.68 13.99
N GLU A 86 1.22 5.37 14.08
CA GLU A 86 -0.06 4.90 13.55
C GLU A 86 0.01 4.69 12.03
N THR A 87 0.52 5.67 11.28
CA THR A 87 0.69 5.54 9.83
C THR A 87 1.64 4.40 9.47
N ARG A 88 2.74 4.22 10.22
CA ARG A 88 3.65 3.07 10.02
C ARG A 88 2.92 1.74 10.23
N GLN A 89 2.13 1.64 11.30
CA GLN A 89 1.31 0.46 11.57
C GLN A 89 0.32 0.19 10.43
N ASN A 90 -0.32 1.23 9.89
CA ASN A 90 -1.21 1.11 8.74
C ASN A 90 -0.49 0.65 7.46
N ILE A 91 0.73 1.15 7.20
CA ILE A 91 1.56 0.70 6.08
C ILE A 91 1.87 -0.80 6.23
N TYR A 92 2.31 -1.25 7.42
CA TYR A 92 2.63 -2.65 7.66
C TYR A 92 1.39 -3.55 7.59
N ARG A 93 0.27 -3.14 8.18
CA ARG A 93 -0.99 -3.90 8.18
C ARG A 93 -1.51 -4.07 6.75
N THR A 94 -1.53 -3.00 5.97
CA THR A 94 -1.88 -3.04 4.54
C THR A 94 -0.93 -3.93 3.73
N SER A 95 0.37 -3.83 4.00
CA SER A 95 1.38 -4.64 3.31
C SER A 95 1.23 -6.13 3.62
N ASN A 96 0.94 -6.48 4.87
CA ASN A 96 0.68 -7.87 5.27
C ASN A 96 -0.63 -8.39 4.68
N ALA A 97 -1.68 -7.56 4.61
CA ALA A 97 -2.90 -7.92 3.89
C ALA A 97 -2.61 -8.28 2.42
N ILE A 98 -1.79 -7.48 1.72
CA ILE A 98 -1.38 -7.76 0.33
C ILE A 98 -0.59 -9.07 0.23
N ARG A 99 0.35 -9.33 1.15
CA ARG A 99 1.13 -10.59 1.19
C ARG A 99 0.22 -11.81 1.34
N VAL A 100 -0.73 -11.76 2.28
CA VAL A 100 -1.70 -12.85 2.53
C VAL A 100 -2.56 -13.08 1.29
N LEU A 101 -3.10 -12.02 0.69
CA LEU A 101 -3.90 -12.11 -0.54
C LEU A 101 -3.10 -12.71 -1.70
N SER A 102 -1.85 -12.28 -1.85
CA SER A 102 -0.93 -12.79 -2.88
C SER A 102 -0.66 -14.29 -2.68
N ALA A 103 -0.38 -14.70 -1.46
CA ALA A 103 -0.09 -16.10 -1.13
C ALA A 103 -1.32 -17.00 -1.28
N LEU A 104 -2.53 -16.49 -1.03
CA LEU A 104 -3.80 -17.18 -1.30
C LEU A 104 -4.21 -17.16 -2.79
N GLY A 105 -3.46 -16.46 -3.65
CA GLY A 105 -3.77 -16.34 -5.08
C GLY A 105 -5.03 -15.52 -5.37
N PHE A 106 -5.40 -14.59 -4.49
CA PHE A 106 -6.57 -13.74 -4.67
C PHE A 106 -6.22 -12.48 -5.47
N ASN A 107 -7.20 -11.99 -6.24
CA ASN A 107 -7.03 -10.73 -6.98
C ASN A 107 -6.79 -9.58 -6.00
N ILE A 108 -5.78 -8.77 -6.31
CA ILE A 108 -5.38 -7.63 -5.51
C ILE A 108 -6.10 -6.39 -6.06
N SER A 109 -7.17 -6.00 -5.37
CA SER A 109 -7.89 -4.76 -5.60
C SER A 109 -8.09 -4.02 -4.29
N ILE A 110 -8.30 -2.71 -4.36
CA ILE A 110 -8.51 -1.86 -3.19
C ILE A 110 -9.62 -2.39 -2.27
N GLU A 111 -10.72 -2.86 -2.84
CA GLU A 111 -11.84 -3.37 -2.05
C GLU A 111 -11.47 -4.62 -1.24
N VAL A 112 -10.67 -5.52 -1.83
CA VAL A 112 -10.23 -6.75 -1.17
C VAL A 112 -9.13 -6.44 -0.14
N ILE A 113 -8.19 -5.55 -0.46
CA ILE A 113 -7.14 -5.11 0.46
C ILE A 113 -7.78 -4.47 1.71
N THR A 114 -8.63 -3.47 1.52
CA THR A 114 -9.31 -2.76 2.62
C THR A 114 -10.11 -3.74 3.48
N ARG A 115 -10.85 -4.67 2.87
CA ARG A 115 -11.58 -5.70 3.61
C ARG A 115 -10.67 -6.59 4.45
N THR A 116 -9.52 -7.00 3.93
CA THR A 116 -8.55 -7.82 4.68
C THR A 116 -7.94 -7.04 5.85
N VAL A 117 -7.64 -5.75 5.64
CA VAL A 117 -7.19 -4.85 6.72
C VAL A 117 -8.26 -4.73 7.80
N GLU A 118 -9.50 -4.45 7.43
CA GLU A 118 -10.62 -4.35 8.37
C GLU A 118 -10.90 -5.68 9.08
N LEU A 119 -10.76 -6.81 8.39
CA LEU A 119 -10.90 -8.14 8.99
C LEU A 119 -9.84 -8.34 10.09
N SER A 120 -8.57 -8.01 9.81
CA SER A 120 -7.50 -8.10 10.82
C SER A 120 -7.80 -7.25 12.06
N SER A 121 -8.35 -6.03 11.87
CA SER A 121 -8.75 -5.17 12.97
C SER A 121 -9.97 -5.71 13.73
N SER A 122 -10.96 -6.26 13.04
CA SER A 122 -12.18 -6.81 13.66
C SER A 122 -11.91 -8.06 14.49
N LEU A 123 -10.92 -8.86 14.09
CA LEU A 123 -10.47 -10.05 14.81
C LEU A 123 -9.41 -9.73 15.87
N ASN A 124 -9.04 -8.46 16.02
CA ASN A 124 -7.98 -8.01 16.92
C ASN A 124 -6.64 -8.74 16.72
N ILE A 125 -6.32 -9.05 15.45
CA ILE A 125 -5.05 -9.69 15.08
C ILE A 125 -3.97 -8.62 15.00
N ASP A 126 -2.83 -8.87 15.64
CA ASP A 126 -1.68 -7.98 15.53
C ASP A 126 -1.05 -8.07 14.14
N ILE A 127 -0.41 -7.00 13.71
CA ILE A 127 0.28 -6.87 12.42
C ILE A 127 1.25 -8.03 12.20
N HIS A 128 2.01 -8.42 13.23
CA HIS A 128 2.99 -9.50 13.11
C HIS A 128 2.34 -10.89 12.97
N ASP A 129 1.16 -11.09 13.55
CA ASP A 129 0.41 -12.34 13.50
C ASP A 129 -0.39 -12.51 12.20
N MET A 130 -0.57 -11.44 11.42
CA MET A 130 -1.25 -11.52 10.11
C MET A 130 -0.58 -12.51 9.14
N LEU A 131 0.70 -12.83 9.31
CA LEU A 131 1.38 -13.79 8.45
C LEU A 131 1.25 -15.24 8.94
N GLY A 132 0.57 -15.47 10.07
CA GLY A 132 0.30 -16.79 10.63
C GLY A 132 -0.83 -17.53 9.91
N ALA A 133 -0.80 -18.87 9.96
CA ALA A 133 -1.75 -19.74 9.27
C ALA A 133 -3.22 -19.46 9.65
N GLU A 134 -3.48 -19.08 10.90
CA GLU A 134 -4.82 -18.76 11.39
C GLU A 134 -5.45 -17.61 10.58
N PHE A 135 -4.71 -16.53 10.36
CA PHE A 135 -5.23 -15.39 9.59
C PHE A 135 -5.47 -15.74 8.12
N TYR A 136 -4.64 -16.60 7.52
CA TYR A 136 -4.85 -17.09 6.15
C TYR A 136 -6.18 -17.83 6.03
N VAL A 137 -6.50 -18.69 7.00
CA VAL A 137 -7.77 -19.40 7.05
C VAL A 137 -8.92 -18.42 7.15
N PHE A 138 -8.86 -17.44 8.07
CA PHE A 138 -9.91 -16.43 8.19
C PHE A 138 -10.13 -15.63 6.91
N VAL A 139 -9.06 -15.20 6.24
CA VAL A 139 -9.15 -14.47 4.97
C VAL A 139 -9.77 -15.35 3.87
N ALA A 140 -9.36 -16.61 3.78
CA ALA A 140 -9.90 -17.56 2.80
C ALA A 140 -11.40 -17.84 3.05
N GLU A 141 -11.80 -18.06 4.30
CA GLU A 141 -13.21 -18.25 4.66
C GLU A 141 -14.05 -17.01 4.38
N ALA A 142 -13.55 -15.82 4.73
CA ALA A 142 -14.25 -14.57 4.50
C ALA A 142 -14.47 -14.34 3.00
N GLU A 143 -13.47 -14.67 2.17
CA GLU A 143 -13.55 -14.60 0.72
C GLU A 143 -14.53 -15.64 0.14
N ALA A 144 -14.51 -16.87 0.64
CA ALA A 144 -15.46 -17.92 0.23
C ALA A 144 -16.92 -17.52 0.55
N LYS A 145 -17.17 -17.02 1.77
CA LYS A 145 -18.47 -16.47 2.19
C LYS A 145 -18.92 -15.32 1.29
N ARG A 146 -18.01 -14.41 0.91
CA ARG A 146 -18.33 -13.31 -0.02
C ARG A 146 -18.76 -13.81 -1.39
N ARG A 147 -18.03 -14.78 -1.95
CA ARG A 147 -18.34 -15.33 -3.29
C ARG A 147 -19.67 -16.07 -3.30
N SER A 148 -19.98 -16.84 -2.27
CA SER A 148 -21.26 -17.57 -2.19
C SER A 148 -22.46 -16.63 -2.13
N LEU A 149 -22.34 -15.50 -1.42
CA LEU A 149 -23.39 -14.47 -1.36
C LEU A 149 -23.62 -13.77 -2.71
N LEU A 150 -22.59 -13.61 -3.53
CA LEU A 150 -22.73 -13.03 -4.87
C LEU A 150 -23.45 -14.00 -5.83
N THR A 151 -23.20 -15.30 -5.69
CA THR A 151 -23.88 -16.32 -6.51
C THR A 151 -25.36 -16.45 -6.16
N LYS A 152 -25.74 -16.32 -4.87
CA LYS A 152 -27.14 -16.36 -4.42
C LYS A 152 -27.98 -15.15 -4.84
N ARG A 153 -27.33 -14.05 -5.26
CA ARG A 153 -27.99 -12.80 -5.68
C ARG A 153 -28.22 -12.73 -7.20
N LYS A 154 -27.79 -13.75 -7.94
CA LYS A 154 -28.09 -13.94 -9.37
C LYS A 154 -29.19 -14.96 -9.53
#